data_AF-A0A938SGB9-F1
#
_entry.id   AF-A0A938SGB9-F1
#
_cell.length_a   1.000
_cell.length_b   1.000
_cell.length_c   1.000
_cell.angle_alpha   90.00
_cell.angle_beta   90.00
_cell.angle_gamma   90.00
#
_symmetry.space_group_name_H-M   'P 1'
#
loop_
_entity.id
_entity.type
_entity.pdbx_description
1 polymer ?
#
loop_
_entity_poly.entity_id
_entity_poly.type
_entity_poly.pdbx_seq_one_letter_code
_entity_poly.pdbx_strand_id
1 'polypeptide(L)' 'AESWRGQGWGKRLMEELIAEATRRGKKAITLIHVKQNAAAAALYRALGFHPPQADTGEHLGSDGNEYLQLKRTL' A
#
# COMPACT_ATOMS: atom_id res chain seq x y z
N ALA A 1 5.19 10.11 -17.53
CA ALA A 1 4.75 9.76 -16.16
C ALA A 1 5.42 10.64 -15.10
N GLU A 2 6.69 11.03 -15.27
CA GLU A 2 7.46 11.78 -14.27
C GLU A 2 6.88 13.16 -13.93
N SER A 3 6.35 13.89 -14.93
CA SER A 3 5.72 15.21 -14.77
C SER A 3 4.53 15.25 -13.81
N TRP A 4 3.94 14.09 -13.47
CA TRP A 4 2.80 13.96 -12.57
C TRP A 4 3.20 13.60 -11.13
N ARG A 5 4.50 13.37 -10.87
CA ARG A 5 5.00 13.09 -9.52
C ARG A 5 4.90 14.32 -8.63
N GLY A 6 4.84 14.10 -7.31
CA GLY A 6 4.81 15.19 -6.31
C GLY A 6 3.48 15.95 -6.20
N GLN A 7 2.50 15.65 -7.06
CA GLN A 7 1.19 16.35 -7.07
C GLN A 7 0.10 15.64 -6.25
N GLY A 8 0.46 14.62 -5.47
CA GLY A 8 -0.50 13.90 -4.63
C GLY A 8 -1.43 12.92 -5.36
N TRP A 9 -1.26 12.69 -6.67
CA TRP A 9 -2.11 11.76 -7.43
C TRP A 9 -2.15 10.35 -6.86
N GLY A 10 -1.02 9.82 -6.38
CA GLY A 10 -0.99 8.51 -5.73
C GLY A 10 -1.86 8.45 -4.46
N LYS A 11 -1.87 9.52 -3.66
CA LYS A 11 -2.74 9.62 -2.47
C LYS A 11 -4.20 9.66 -2.87
N ARG A 12 -4.55 10.52 -3.83
CA ARG A 12 -5.94 10.68 -4.28
C ARG A 12 -6.51 9.39 -4.87
N LEU A 13 -5.75 8.69 -5.71
CA LEU A 13 -6.17 7.40 -6.28
C LEU A 13 -6.41 6.35 -5.20
N MET A 14 -5.54 6.28 -4.20
CA MET A 14 -5.71 5.34 -3.09
C MET A 14 -6.90 5.71 -2.19
N GLU A 15 -7.16 7.00 -1.95
CA GLU A 15 -8.34 7.45 -1.20
C GLU A 15 -9.64 7.04 -1.89
N GLU A 16 -9.74 7.22 -3.21
CA GLU A 16 -10.89 6.76 -4.00
C GLU A 16 -11.04 5.23 -3.98
N LEU A 17 -9.93 4.49 -4.09
CA LEU A 17 -9.93 3.03 -3.98
C LEU A 17 -10.46 2.57 -2.60
N ILE A 18 -10.00 3.21 -1.53
CA ILE A 18 -10.41 2.90 -0.16
C ILE A 18 -11.91 3.19 0.01
N ALA A 19 -12.37 4.36 -0.43
CA ALA A 19 -13.77 4.74 -0.36
C ALA A 19 -14.66 3.73 -1.11
N GLU A 20 -14.24 3.32 -2.30
CA GLU A 20 -14.95 2.33 -3.10
C GLU A 20 -14.97 0.94 -2.45
N ALA A 21 -13.86 0.50 -1.86
CA ALA A 21 -13.79 -0.76 -1.14
C ALA A 21 -14.72 -0.76 0.08
N THR A 22 -14.78 0.34 0.84
CA THR A 22 -15.72 0.52 1.95
C THR A 22 -17.17 0.49 1.44
N ARG A 23 -17.48 1.21 0.37
CA ARG A 23 -18.82 1.23 -0.25
C ARG A 23 -19.28 -0.17 -0.69
N ARG A 24 -18.35 -1.01 -1.16
CA ARG A 24 -18.61 -2.41 -1.54
C ARG A 24 -18.64 -3.39 -0.35
N GLY A 25 -18.55 -2.90 0.89
CA GLY A 25 -18.58 -3.73 2.09
C GLY A 25 -17.35 -4.62 2.28
N LYS A 26 -16.22 -4.29 1.67
CA LYS A 26 -14.94 -4.99 1.92
C LYS A 26 -14.48 -4.72 3.34
N LYS A 27 -13.79 -5.68 3.94
CA LYS A 27 -13.34 -5.60 5.35
C LYS A 27 -11.89 -5.16 5.50
N ALA A 28 -11.10 -5.33 4.44
CA ALA A 28 -9.71 -4.91 4.43
C ALA A 28 -9.20 -4.77 2.99
N ILE A 29 -8.10 -4.03 2.85
CA ILE A 29 -7.26 -3.97 1.66
C ILE A 29 -5.88 -4.49 2.05
N THR A 30 -5.32 -5.36 1.21
CA THR A 30 -3.94 -5.84 1.33
C THR A 30 -3.19 -5.42 0.08
N LEU A 31 -1.92 -5.01 0.24
CA LEU A 31 -1.03 -4.70 -0.86
C LEU A 31 0.38 -5.20 -0.55
N ILE A 32 1.19 -5.35 -1.59
CA ILE A 32 2.62 -5.63 -1.47
C ILE A 32 3.41 -4.51 -2.15
N HIS A 33 4.58 -4.18 -1.62
CA HIS A 33 5.50 -3.23 -2.24
C HIS A 33 6.94 -3.65 -2.01
N VAL A 34 7.85 -3.23 -2.90
CA VAL A 34 9.29 -3.45 -2.70
C VAL A 34 9.72 -2.76 -1.42
N LYS A 35 10.36 -3.50 -0.51
CA LYS A 35 10.80 -3.08 0.83
C LYS A 35 11.67 -1.81 0.79
N GLN A 36 12.48 -1.66 -0.24
CA GLN A 36 13.38 -0.53 -0.44
C GLN A 36 12.68 0.74 -0.96
N ASN A 37 11.42 0.66 -1.38
CA ASN A 37 10.68 1.81 -1.90
C ASN A 37 10.10 2.69 -0.78
N ALA A 38 10.96 3.53 -0.19
CA ALA A 38 10.60 4.40 0.93
C ALA A 38 9.44 5.38 0.61
N ALA A 39 9.31 5.84 -0.63
CA ALA A 39 8.23 6.74 -1.04
C ALA A 39 6.86 6.03 -1.00
N ALA A 40 6.80 4.79 -1.49
CA ALA A 40 5.59 3.97 -1.40
C ALA A 40 5.25 3.64 0.06
N ALA A 41 6.25 3.27 0.87
CA ALA A 41 6.06 2.99 2.29
C ALA A 41 5.47 4.19 3.04
N ALA A 42 5.99 5.40 2.80
CA ALA A 42 5.47 6.63 3.41
C ALA A 42 4.03 6.92 3.00
N LEU A 43 3.71 6.76 1.71
CA LEU A 43 2.35 6.93 1.19
C LEU A 43 1.36 5.96 1.87
N TYR A 44 1.68 4.67 1.91
CA TYR A 44 0.77 3.66 2.48
C TYR A 44 0.59 3.82 3.99
N ARG A 45 1.65 4.15 4.72
CA ARG A 45 1.56 4.46 6.16
C ARG A 45 0.66 5.66 6.44
N ALA A 46 0.78 6.73 5.65
CA ALA A 46 -0.08 7.91 5.76
C ALA A 46 -1.56 7.59 5.49
N LEU A 47 -1.83 6.52 4.72
CA LEU A 47 -3.17 6.02 4.44
C LEU A 47 -3.64 4.93 5.43
N GLY A 48 -2.93 4.68 6.53
CA GLY A 48 -3.35 3.74 7.57
C GLY A 48 -3.05 2.27 7.29
N PHE A 49 -2.25 1.97 6.26
CA PHE A 49 -1.73 0.62 6.04
C PHE A 49 -0.62 0.31 7.05
N HIS A 50 -0.62 -0.91 7.57
CA HIS A 50 0.35 -1.40 8.54
C HIS A 50 0.72 -2.86 8.23
N PRO A 51 1.88 -3.35 8.69
CA PRO A 51 2.22 -4.76 8.58
C PRO A 51 1.16 -5.65 9.27
N PRO A 52 0.93 -6.88 8.79
CA PRO A 52 0.03 -7.82 9.47
C PRO A 52 0.52 -8.14 10.90
N GLN A 53 -0.40 -8.43 11.83
CA GLN A 53 -0.08 -8.59 13.26
C GLN A 53 0.80 -9.81 13.59
N ALA A 54 0.77 -10.86 12.76
CA ALA A 54 1.43 -12.14 13.05
C ALA A 54 2.76 -12.34 12.28
N ASP A 55 3.11 -11.41 11.39
CA ASP A 55 4.28 -11.51 10.53
C ASP A 55 4.69 -10.10 10.09
N THR A 56 5.99 -9.86 9.94
CA THR A 56 6.54 -8.73 9.18
C THR A 56 5.91 -8.57 7.77
N GLY A 57 5.36 -9.65 7.21
CA GLY A 57 4.76 -9.68 5.88
C GLY A 57 5.81 -9.63 4.77
N GLU A 58 7.08 -9.93 5.09
CA GLU A 58 8.16 -9.90 4.11
C GLU A 58 8.20 -11.18 3.28
N HIS A 59 8.51 -11.06 1.99
CA HIS A 59 8.79 -12.21 1.13
C HIS A 59 9.79 -11.84 0.03
N LEU A 60 10.65 -12.80 -0.33
CA LEU A 60 11.55 -12.67 -1.47
C LEU A 60 10.79 -13.02 -2.75
N GLY A 61 10.65 -12.05 -3.66
CA GLY A 61 10.11 -12.27 -4.99
C GLY A 61 11.04 -13.09 -5.86
N SER A 62 10.49 -13.76 -6.87
CA SER A 62 11.29 -14.48 -7.87
C SER A 62 12.19 -13.56 -8.71
N ASP A 63 11.94 -12.25 -8.66
CA ASP A 63 12.73 -11.18 -9.27
C ASP A 63 13.93 -10.74 -8.39
N GLY A 64 14.13 -11.37 -7.23
CA GLY A 64 15.19 -11.04 -6.29
C GLY A 64 14.90 -9.84 -5.39
N ASN A 65 13.72 -9.22 -5.49
CA ASN A 65 13.35 -8.10 -4.61
C ASN A 65 12.70 -8.61 -3.32
N GLU A 66 13.01 -7.96 -2.20
CA GLU A 66 12.24 -8.13 -0.97
C GLU A 66 10.96 -7.30 -1.05
N TYR A 67 9.82 -7.93 -0.78
CA TYR A 67 8.51 -7.29 -0.73
C TYR A 67 7.99 -7.27 0.69
N LEU A 68 7.25 -6.22 1.04
CA LEU A 68 6.49 -6.11 2.27
C LEU A 68 5.00 -6.06 1.97
N GLN A 69 4.26 -6.97 2.59
CA GLN A 69 2.81 -6.94 2.63
C GLN A 69 2.31 -5.99 3.71
N LEU A 70 1.36 -5.12 3.36
CA LEU A 70 0.66 -4.25 4.28
C LEU A 70 -0.85 -4.48 4.19
N LYS A 71 -1.54 -4.25 5.30
CA LYS A 71 -2.99 -4.35 5.44
C LYS A 71 -3.57 -3.05 5.99
N ARG A 72 -4.77 -2.70 5.52
CA ARG A 72 -5.64 -1.71 6.14
C ARG A 72 -7.02 -2.34 6.36
N THR A 73 -7.53 -2.27 7.58
CA THR A 73 -8.94 -2.59 7.88
C THR A 73 -9.82 -1.41 7.48
N LEU A 74 -11.00 -1.70 6.90
CA LEU A 74 -11.96 -0.71 6.38
C LEU A 74 -13.18 -0.54 7.29
#